data_AF-A0A4R6TCL5-F1
#
_entry.id   AF-A0A4R6TCL5-F1
#
_cell.length_a   1.000
_cell.length_b   1.000
_cell.length_c   1.000
_cell.angle_alpha   90.00
_cell.angle_beta   90.00
_cell.angle_gamma   90.00
#
_symmetry.space_group_name_H-M   'P 1'
#
loop_
_entity.id
_entity.type
_entity.pdbx_description
1 polymer ?
#
loop_
_entity_poly.entity_id
_entity_poly.type
_entity_poly.pdbx_seq_one_letter_code
_entity_poly.pdbx_strand_id
1 'polypeptide(L)' 'MKKDNLPKQEFLFGKRNYIIMLIGIAVIALGFILMAGGGSDDPNVFNPEIYGWRRIRLAPTLVIIGFGIEIYAIFANPKK' A
#
# COMPACT_ATOMS: atom_id res chain seq x y z
N MET A 1 35.07 31.74 11.22
CA MET A 1 33.97 31.26 10.35
C MET A 1 33.22 30.17 11.11
N LYS A 2 31.97 30.42 11.53
CA LYS A 2 31.09 29.39 12.07
C LYS A 2 30.75 28.45 10.92
N LYS A 3 31.16 27.17 11.00
CA LYS A 3 30.63 26.14 10.12
C LYS A 3 29.20 25.89 10.58
N ASP A 4 28.24 26.37 9.80
CA ASP A 4 26.83 26.05 10.00
C ASP A 4 26.68 24.55 9.80
N ASN A 5 26.58 23.82 10.92
CA ASN A 5 26.28 22.40 10.93
C ASN A 5 24.79 22.23 10.57
N LEU A 6 24.48 22.44 9.29
CA LEU A 6 23.17 22.10 8.75
C LEU A 6 22.94 20.61 9.01
N PRO A 7 21.83 20.22 9.67
CA PRO A 7 21.53 18.82 9.92
C PRO A 7 21.44 18.12 8.57
N LYS A 8 22.38 17.21 8.31
CA LYS A 8 22.36 16.36 7.12
C LYS A 8 21.08 15.53 7.22
N GLN A 9 20.16 15.73 6.28
CA GLN A 9 18.96 14.89 6.16
C GLN A 9 19.43 13.48 5.79
N GLU A 10 19.58 12.63 6.79
CA GLU A 10 19.83 11.21 6.59
C GLU A 10 18.48 10.53 6.32
N PHE A 11 18.30 10.11 5.07
CA PHE A 11 17.17 9.28 4.71
C PHE A 11 17.33 7.89 5.36
N LEU A 12 16.24 7.37 5.94
CA LEU A 12 16.23 6.05 6.59
C LEU A 12 16.50 4.91 5.58
N PHE A 13 16.09 5.11 4.32
CA PHE A 13 16.25 4.12 3.25
C PHE A 13 16.90 4.73 2.01
N GLY A 14 17.41 3.88 1.10
CA GLY A 14 17.88 4.32 -0.20
C GLY A 14 16.74 4.75 -1.14
N LYS A 15 17.05 5.57 -2.15
CA LYS A 15 16.07 6.04 -3.16
C LYS A 15 15.28 4.90 -3.79
N ARG A 16 15.94 3.77 -4.07
CA ARG A 16 15.32 2.56 -4.65
C ARG A 16 14.23 2.01 -3.74
N ASN A 17 14.47 1.93 -2.44
CA ASN A 17 13.49 1.41 -1.48
C ASN A 17 12.26 2.30 -1.42
N TYR A 18 12.44 3.63 -1.38
CA TYR A 18 11.31 4.56 -1.42
C TYR A 18 10.45 4.40 -2.67
N ILE A 19 11.06 4.12 -3.84
CA ILE A 19 10.30 3.84 -5.07
C ILE A 19 9.48 2.55 -4.91
N ILE A 20 10.07 1.50 -4.33
CA ILE A 20 9.36 0.23 -4.11
C ILE A 20 8.23 0.40 -3.08
N MET A 21 8.43 1.20 -2.03
CA MET A 21 7.37 1.57 -1.07
C MET A 21 6.23 2.34 -1.75
N LEU A 22 6.53 3.29 -2.63
CA LEU A 22 5.45 3.99 -3.35
C LEU A 22 4.63 3.03 -4.21
N ILE A 23 5.26 2.01 -4.80
CA ILE A 23 4.57 0.95 -5.55
C ILE A 23 3.72 0.09 -4.60
N GLY A 24 4.27 -0.30 -3.44
CA GLY A 24 3.54 -1.09 -2.43
C GLY A 24 2.28 -0.37 -1.95
N ILE A 25 2.40 0.90 -1.58
CA ILE A 25 1.27 1.77 -1.22
C ILE A 25 0.23 1.85 -2.34
N ALA A 26 0.65 2.01 -3.60
CA ALA A 26 -0.27 2.07 -4.74
C ALA A 26 -1.05 0.75 -4.91
N VAL A 27 -0.39 -0.40 -4.72
CA VAL A 27 -1.03 -1.72 -4.78
C VAL A 27 -2.03 -1.91 -3.63
N ILE A 28 -1.68 -1.50 -2.41
CA ILE A 28 -2.57 -1.53 -1.25
C ILE A 28 -3.80 -0.66 -1.52
N ALA A 29 -3.60 0.58 -1.99
CA ALA A 29 -4.68 1.50 -2.32
C ALA A 29 -5.62 0.92 -3.39
N LEU A 30 -5.08 0.30 -4.44
CA LEU A 30 -5.89 -0.40 -5.45
C LEU A 30 -6.70 -1.55 -4.83
N GLY A 31 -6.11 -2.33 -3.92
CA GLY A 31 -6.82 -3.36 -3.18
C GLY A 31 -8.01 -2.80 -2.39
N PHE A 32 -7.84 -1.69 -1.67
CA PHE A 32 -8.95 -1.03 -0.96
C PHE A 32 -9.99 -0.43 -1.90
N ILE A 33 -9.58 0.17 -3.02
CA ILE A 33 -10.52 0.69 -4.03
C ILE A 33 -11.38 -0.43 -4.63
N LEU A 34 -10.80 -1.61 -4.85
CA LEU A 34 -11.55 -2.78 -5.36
C LEU A 34 -12.53 -3.37 -4.32
N MET A 35 -12.27 -3.16 -3.02
CA MET A 35 -13.22 -3.49 -1.96
C MET A 35 -14.34 -2.45 -1.85
N ALA A 36 -14.09 -1.20 -2.23
CA ALA A 36 -15.07 -0.12 -2.14
C ALA A 36 -16.29 -0.35 -3.06
N GLY A 37 -17.48 -0.03 -2.56
CA GLY A 37 -18.77 -0.20 -3.24
C GLY A 37 -19.51 -1.50 -2.89
N GLY A 38 -20.58 -1.80 -3.63
CA GLY A 38 -21.40 -3.00 -3.42
C GLY A 38 -22.41 -2.87 -2.28
N GLY A 39 -22.41 -1.75 -1.55
CA GLY A 39 -23.51 -1.42 -0.63
C GLY A 39 -24.84 -1.38 -1.38
N SER A 40 -25.91 -1.78 -0.70
CA SER A 40 -27.27 -1.55 -1.17
C SER A 40 -27.67 -0.11 -0.86
N ASP A 41 -28.37 0.55 -1.78
CA ASP A 41 -28.95 1.87 -1.54
C ASP A 41 -30.08 1.82 -0.49
N ASP A 42 -30.72 0.65 -0.35
CA ASP A 42 -31.70 0.38 0.70
C ASP A 42 -31.11 -0.62 1.73
N PRO A 43 -30.92 -0.23 3.00
CA PRO A 43 -30.35 -1.09 4.03
C PRO A 43 -31.21 -2.33 4.35
N ASN A 44 -32.46 -2.38 3.91
CA ASN A 44 -33.34 -3.54 4.07
C ASN A 44 -33.24 -4.54 2.90
N VAL A 45 -32.54 -4.17 1.82
CA VAL A 45 -32.34 -5.03 0.66
C VAL A 45 -30.89 -5.50 0.64
N PHE A 46 -30.71 -6.81 0.67
CA PHE A 46 -29.39 -7.41 0.58
C PHE A 46 -28.87 -7.36 -0.87
N ASN A 47 -27.73 -6.71 -1.09
CA ASN A 47 -27.06 -6.74 -2.38
C ASN A 47 -26.04 -7.91 -2.44
N PRO A 48 -26.29 -8.98 -3.22
CA PRO A 48 -25.36 -10.11 -3.34
C PRO A 48 -24.02 -9.75 -3.97
N GLU A 49 -23.89 -8.60 -4.63
CA GLU A 49 -22.63 -8.12 -5.20
C GLU A 49 -21.55 -7.82 -4.15
N ILE A 50 -21.93 -7.65 -2.88
CA ILE A 50 -21.01 -7.56 -1.74
C ILE A 50 -20.13 -8.82 -1.67
N TYR A 51 -20.69 -9.98 -2.00
CA TYR A 51 -20.00 -11.26 -1.99
C TYR A 51 -19.36 -11.63 -3.33
N GLY A 52 -19.21 -10.67 -4.23
CA GLY A 52 -18.54 -10.89 -5.51
C GLY A 52 -17.10 -11.40 -5.31
N TRP A 53 -16.68 -12.32 -6.18
CA TRP A 53 -15.32 -12.89 -6.18
C TRP A 53 -14.22 -11.83 -6.14
N ARG A 54 -14.44 -10.69 -6.81
CA ARG A 54 -13.55 -9.53 -6.81
C ARG A 54 -13.32 -8.97 -5.40
N ARG A 55 -14.37 -8.84 -4.59
CA ARG A 55 -14.31 -8.21 -3.27
C ARG A 55 -13.80 -9.16 -2.19
N ILE A 56 -14.21 -10.44 -2.25
CA ILE A 56 -13.82 -11.43 -1.24
C ILE A 56 -12.40 -11.96 -1.47
N ARG A 57 -12.00 -12.18 -2.73
CA ARG A 57 -10.74 -12.89 -3.04
C ARG A 57 -9.71 -11.99 -3.69
N LEU A 58 -10.04 -11.35 -4.81
CA LEU A 58 -9.06 -10.55 -5.56
C LEU A 58 -8.54 -9.37 -4.72
N ALA A 59 -9.44 -8.59 -4.14
CA ALA A 59 -9.09 -7.36 -3.46
C ALA A 59 -8.26 -7.59 -2.17
N PRO A 60 -8.60 -8.54 -1.27
CA PRO A 60 -7.75 -8.84 -0.11
C PRO A 60 -6.41 -9.43 -0.51
N THR A 61 -6.35 -10.22 -1.60
CA THR A 61 -5.08 -10.76 -2.10
C THR A 61 -4.15 -9.63 -2.56
N LEU A 62 -4.68 -8.61 -3.24
CA LEU A 62 -3.89 -7.43 -3.64
C LEU A 62 -3.37 -6.65 -2.43
N VAL A 63 -4.19 -6.49 -1.38
CA VAL A 63 -3.73 -5.85 -0.14
C VAL A 63 -2.59 -6.63 0.51
N ILE A 64 -2.71 -7.96 0.59
CA ILE A 64 -1.65 -8.83 1.15
C ILE A 64 -0.36 -8.73 0.32
N ILE A 65 -0.46 -8.76 -1.01
CA ILE A 65 0.70 -8.58 -1.90
C ILE A 65 1.33 -7.20 -1.67
N GLY A 66 0.51 -6.15 -1.57
CA GLY A 66 0.98 -4.80 -1.28
C GLY A 66 1.76 -4.71 0.03
N PHE A 67 1.25 -5.33 1.11
CA PHE A 67 2.01 -5.45 2.37
C PHE A 67 3.29 -6.27 2.21
N GLY A 68 3.28 -7.34 1.42
CA GLY A 68 4.49 -8.10 1.08
C GLY A 68 5.56 -7.25 0.38
N ILE A 69 5.13 -6.35 -0.52
CA ILE A 69 6.01 -5.39 -1.19
C ILE A 69 6.59 -4.39 -0.19
N GLU A 70 5.79 -3.86 0.74
CA GLU A 70 6.27 -2.94 1.80
C GLU A 70 7.30 -3.62 2.70
N ILE A 71 7.01 -4.84 3.15
CA ILE A 71 7.95 -5.66 3.93
C ILE A 71 9.25 -5.81 3.15
N TYR A 72 9.19 -6.22 1.88
CA TYR A 72 10.37 -6.33 1.04
C TYR A 72 11.11 -5.00 0.89
N ALA A 73 10.41 -3.88 0.69
CA ALA A 73 11.02 -2.57 0.52
C ALA A 73 11.74 -2.07 1.77
N ILE A 74 11.21 -2.37 2.96
CA ILE A 74 11.81 -2.02 4.26
C ILE A 74 13.05 -2.89 4.52
N PHE A 75 12.96 -4.20 4.25
CA PHE A 75 14.08 -5.13 4.48
C PHE A 75 15.13 -5.12 3.36
N ALA A 76 14.83 -4.56 2.19
CA ALA A 76 15.78 -4.45 1.10
C ALA A 76 16.97 -3.59 1.56
N ASN A 77 18.11 -4.23 1.81
CA ASN A 77 19.25 -3.55 2.41
C ASN A 77 19.74 -2.34 1.59
N PRO A 78 20.14 -1.23 2.24
CA PRO A 78 20.62 0.00 1.60
C PRO A 78 22.05 -0.11 1.03
N LYS A 79 22.72 -1.26 1.18
CA LYS A 79 24.10 -1.50 0.69
C LYS A 79 24.09 -2.10 -0.72
N LYS A 80 23.85 -1.27 -1.73
CA LYS A 80 24.49 -1.40 -3.05
C LYS A 80 24.93 -0.01 -3.50
#